data_AF-N1PLI2-F1
#
_entry.id   AF-N1PLI2-F1
#
_cell.length_a   1.000
_cell.length_b   1.000
_cell.length_c   1.000
_cell.angle_alpha   90.00
_cell.angle_beta   90.00
_cell.angle_gamma   90.00
#
_symmetry.space_group_name_H-M   'P 1'
#
loop_
_entity.id
_entity.type
_entity.pdbx_description
1 polymer ?
#
loop_
_entity_poly.entity_id
_entity_poly.type
_entity_poly.pdbx_seq_one_letter_code
_entity_poly.pdbx_strand_id
1 'polypeptide(L)'
;MAHSAVLPYLQDFAHARMTIDASCGLYRSRTFDMFVDHCKRHERPLHVRAFSSNSPYPANMAPKLFLNIQQGHGDVLTFPHAILPEYEASFAVDAVGTHGCRTCVCVYYPLSDRTCFIAHIDAHMGFSLGGPATTDVFVCEDEAAAISLKEKVKAKLTNTLRGHEAALQNQVHRSKAILICPCQNISGRPSTGAYVVDALCEFLHLDKVAMQTQDAHGFIINPVTGDVRYLRWDWNGNTKPSERDVDGDDFDENFPEERPGKYGWTEFDHTNEREWTALRSRGEWVWADPMKAIGPVGL
;
A
#
# COMPACT_ATOMS: atom_id res chain seq x y z
N MET A 1 -36.29 -40.34 5.01
CA MET A 1 -36.40 -39.83 3.63
C MET A 1 -36.58 -38.32 3.72
N ALA A 2 -35.49 -37.58 3.54
CA ALA A 2 -35.46 -36.13 3.73
C ALA A 2 -35.37 -35.46 2.35
N HIS A 3 -36.33 -34.60 2.04
CA HIS A 3 -36.32 -33.77 0.84
C HIS A 3 -35.42 -32.54 1.10
N SER A 4 -34.35 -32.42 0.31
CA SER A 4 -33.52 -31.24 0.21
C SER A 4 -34.13 -30.29 -0.84
N ALA A 5 -34.46 -29.07 -0.43
CA ALA A 5 -34.88 -28.00 -1.31
C ALA A 5 -33.64 -27.17 -1.70
N VAL A 6 -33.33 -27.16 -3.00
CA VAL A 6 -32.32 -26.31 -3.63
C VAL A 6 -33.02 -25.05 -4.13
N LEU A 7 -32.52 -23.87 -3.73
CA LEU A 7 -32.97 -22.56 -4.21
C LEU A 7 -32.48 -22.30 -5.65
N PRO A 8 -33.31 -21.76 -6.55
CA PRO A 8 -32.90 -21.29 -7.87
C PRO A 8 -32.74 -19.76 -7.84
N TYR A 9 -31.52 -19.25 -7.96
CA TYR A 9 -31.26 -17.83 -8.28
C TYR A 9 -29.96 -17.75 -9.07
N LEU A 10 -30.03 -17.95 -10.40
CA LEU A 10 -28.98 -17.58 -11.36
C LEU A 10 -29.54 -17.66 -12.79
N GLN A 11 -30.67 -17.03 -13.06
CA GLN A 11 -31.11 -16.70 -14.43
C GLN A 11 -31.89 -15.40 -14.37
N ASP A 12 -31.26 -14.31 -14.83
CA ASP A 12 -31.87 -13.13 -15.47
C ASP A 12 -31.00 -11.88 -15.25
N PHE A 13 -29.95 -11.74 -16.05
CA PHE A 13 -29.37 -10.44 -16.37
C PHE A 13 -28.95 -10.44 -17.84
N ALA A 14 -29.94 -10.44 -18.72
CA ALA A 14 -29.78 -10.01 -20.10
C ALA A 14 -30.85 -8.95 -20.37
N HIS A 15 -30.41 -7.76 -20.80
CA HIS A 15 -31.21 -6.59 -21.20
C HIS A 15 -31.64 -5.60 -20.09
N ALA A 16 -30.70 -4.76 -19.66
CA ALA A 16 -31.03 -3.40 -19.22
C ALA A 16 -30.49 -2.41 -20.27
N ARG A 17 -31.37 -1.91 -21.15
CA ARG A 17 -31.13 -0.70 -21.94
C ARG A 17 -31.48 0.48 -21.05
N MET A 18 -30.49 1.27 -20.63
CA MET A 18 -30.73 2.48 -19.83
C MET A 18 -30.87 3.68 -20.78
N THR A 19 -32.06 4.27 -20.81
CA THR A 19 -32.33 5.57 -21.42
C THR A 19 -31.95 6.63 -20.39
N ILE A 20 -31.01 7.52 -20.70
CA ILE A 20 -30.61 8.63 -19.82
C ILE A 20 -31.60 9.78 -20.03
N ASP A 21 -32.38 10.08 -18.98
CA ASP A 21 -33.22 11.27 -18.90
C ASP A 21 -32.40 12.47 -18.40
N ALA A 22 -32.50 13.60 -19.11
CA ALA A 22 -31.61 14.75 -19.03
C ALA A 22 -32.23 15.92 -18.26
N SER A 23 -32.76 15.67 -17.05
CA SER A 23 -33.52 16.70 -16.31
C SER A 23 -33.09 16.95 -14.86
N CYS A 24 -31.83 16.68 -14.49
CA CYS A 24 -31.29 17.12 -13.20
C CYS A 24 -30.06 18.01 -13.40
N GLY A 25 -30.28 19.33 -13.30
CA GLY A 25 -29.23 20.33 -13.26
C GLY A 25 -28.42 20.21 -11.95
N LEU A 26 -27.28 19.54 -12.04
CA LEU A 26 -26.20 19.64 -11.06
C LEU A 26 -25.01 20.33 -11.73
N TYR A 27 -24.45 21.30 -11.02
CA TYR A 27 -23.29 22.11 -11.41
C TYR A 27 -22.18 21.23 -12.01
N ARG A 28 -21.96 21.35 -13.32
CA ARG A 28 -20.79 20.77 -13.98
C ARG A 28 -19.59 21.70 -13.78
N SER A 29 -18.53 21.19 -13.18
CA SER A 29 -17.25 21.90 -13.15
C SER A 29 -16.56 21.74 -14.51
N ARG A 30 -15.87 22.78 -14.98
CA ARG A 30 -15.09 22.76 -16.25
C ARG A 30 -14.07 21.61 -16.31
N THR A 31 -13.60 21.15 -15.17
CA THR A 31 -12.66 20.03 -15.02
C THR A 31 -13.31 18.70 -15.41
N PHE A 32 -14.61 18.54 -15.15
CA PHE A 32 -15.37 17.35 -15.51
C PHE A 32 -15.56 17.23 -17.03
N ASP A 33 -15.89 18.34 -17.71
CA ASP A 33 -16.05 18.32 -19.17
C ASP A 33 -14.70 18.06 -19.89
N MET A 34 -13.57 18.52 -19.35
CA MET A 34 -12.24 18.22 -19.91
C MET A 34 -11.83 16.76 -19.76
N PHE A 35 -12.15 16.12 -18.63
CA PHE A 35 -11.86 14.71 -18.39
C PHE A 35 -12.73 13.80 -19.27
N VAL A 36 -14.03 14.11 -19.38
CA VAL A 36 -14.96 13.37 -20.26
C VAL A 36 -14.55 13.50 -21.73
N ASP A 37 -14.09 14.67 -22.17
CA ASP A 37 -13.56 14.85 -23.53
C ASP A 37 -12.24 14.11 -23.76
N HIS A 38 -11.38 13.99 -22.75
CA HIS A 38 -10.14 13.22 -22.82
C HIS A 38 -10.42 11.71 -22.93
N CYS A 39 -11.35 11.19 -22.14
CA CYS A 39 -11.77 9.78 -22.20
C CYS A 39 -12.53 9.44 -23.49
N LYS A 40 -13.31 10.38 -24.05
CA LYS A 40 -13.99 10.17 -25.35
C LYS A 40 -13.03 10.19 -26.54
N ARG A 41 -11.92 10.93 -26.47
CA ARG A 41 -10.91 10.99 -27.55
C ARG A 41 -9.92 9.83 -27.52
N HIS A 42 -9.82 9.12 -26.40
CA HIS A 42 -8.96 7.96 -26.25
C HIS A 42 -9.84 6.76 -25.89
N GLU A 43 -10.30 6.02 -26.90
CA GLU A 43 -10.94 4.70 -26.79
C GLU A 43 -10.00 3.67 -26.12
N ARG A 44 -9.59 3.90 -24.87
CA ARG A 44 -8.82 2.97 -24.08
C ARG A 44 -9.77 2.37 -23.05
N PRO A 45 -10.28 1.15 -23.29
CA PRO A 45 -10.92 0.37 -22.24
C PRO A 45 -9.96 0.31 -21.04
N LEU A 46 -10.51 0.29 -19.82
CA LEU A 46 -9.81 -0.24 -18.67
C LEU A 46 -9.36 -1.66 -19.05
N HIS A 47 -8.09 -1.80 -19.43
CA HIS A 47 -7.50 -3.09 -19.69
C HIS A 47 -7.32 -3.78 -18.34
N VAL A 48 -8.35 -4.49 -17.88
CA VAL A 48 -8.10 -5.75 -17.18
C VAL A 48 -7.24 -6.53 -18.16
N ARG A 49 -5.93 -6.63 -17.90
CA ARG A 49 -5.02 -7.39 -18.76
C ARG A 49 -5.58 -8.79 -18.84
N ALA A 50 -6.25 -9.11 -19.96
CA ALA A 50 -6.69 -10.45 -20.23
C ALA A 50 -5.47 -11.36 -20.12
N PHE A 51 -5.60 -12.40 -19.30
CA PHE A 51 -4.52 -13.36 -19.06
C PHE A 51 -3.94 -13.79 -20.41
N SER A 52 -2.63 -13.59 -20.59
CA SER A 52 -1.89 -14.19 -21.69
C SER A 52 -2.17 -15.70 -21.67
N SER A 53 -2.46 -16.28 -22.84
CA SER A 53 -2.67 -17.72 -23.01
C SER A 53 -1.48 -18.58 -22.61
N ASN A 54 -0.33 -17.97 -22.28
CA ASN A 54 0.86 -18.63 -21.75
C ASN A 54 0.94 -18.57 -20.21
N SER A 55 -0.17 -18.26 -19.53
CA SER A 55 -0.24 -18.29 -18.08
C SER A 55 0.07 -19.70 -17.56
N PRO A 56 1.12 -19.90 -16.74
CA PRO A 56 1.49 -21.21 -16.21
C PRO A 56 0.50 -21.74 -15.16
N TYR A 57 -0.62 -21.04 -14.90
CA TYR A 57 -1.59 -21.41 -13.88
C TYR A 57 -2.62 -22.43 -14.43
N PRO A 58 -2.97 -23.46 -13.66
CA PRO A 58 -3.99 -24.42 -14.06
C PRO A 58 -5.32 -23.70 -14.29
N ALA A 59 -6.02 -24.03 -15.38
CA ALA A 59 -7.21 -23.35 -15.89
C ALA A 59 -8.43 -23.28 -14.93
N ASN A 60 -8.32 -23.83 -13.70
CA ASN A 60 -9.42 -24.01 -12.76
C ASN A 60 -9.23 -23.30 -11.40
N MET A 61 -8.19 -22.49 -11.20
CA MET A 61 -8.08 -21.65 -10.00
C MET A 61 -8.55 -20.23 -10.29
N ALA A 62 -9.61 -19.79 -9.61
CA ALA A 62 -9.97 -18.38 -9.57
C ALA A 62 -8.74 -17.57 -9.10
N PRO A 63 -8.44 -16.44 -9.75
CA PRO A 63 -7.30 -15.62 -9.38
C PRO A 63 -7.44 -15.15 -7.93
N LYS A 64 -6.33 -15.20 -7.18
CA LYS A 64 -6.32 -14.67 -5.81
C LYS A 64 -6.20 -13.17 -5.87
N LEU A 65 -7.17 -12.44 -5.31
CA LEU A 65 -7.17 -10.97 -5.33
C LEU A 65 -6.68 -10.43 -4.00
N PHE A 66 -5.87 -9.38 -4.02
CA PHE A 66 -5.52 -8.63 -2.81
C PHE A 66 -5.51 -7.12 -3.07
N LEU A 67 -5.79 -6.36 -2.02
CA LEU A 67 -5.65 -4.91 -2.02
C LEU A 67 -4.20 -4.52 -1.74
N ASN A 68 -3.56 -3.84 -2.69
CA ASN A 68 -2.19 -3.36 -2.59
C ASN A 68 -2.16 -1.95 -1.99
N ILE A 69 -1.46 -1.81 -0.86
CA ILE A 69 -1.18 -0.51 -0.24
C ILE A 69 0.14 0.00 -0.82
N GLN A 70 0.05 0.90 -1.80
CA GLN A 70 1.23 1.47 -2.43
C GLN A 70 2.01 2.37 -1.45
N GLN A 71 3.29 2.61 -1.75
CA GLN A 71 4.14 3.56 -1.01
C GLN A 71 3.46 4.91 -0.82
N GLY A 72 3.53 5.42 0.41
CA GLY A 72 2.88 6.67 0.82
C GLY A 72 1.42 6.51 1.23
N HIS A 73 0.84 5.31 1.18
CA HIS A 73 -0.57 5.07 1.57
C HIS A 73 -0.68 4.23 2.85
N GLY A 74 -1.86 4.29 3.47
CA GLY A 74 -2.19 3.49 4.64
C GLY A 74 -3.54 3.87 5.22
N ASP A 75 -4.22 2.90 5.83
CA ASP A 75 -5.57 3.07 6.35
C ASP A 75 -5.92 2.00 7.41
N VAL A 76 -7.04 2.19 8.08
CA VAL A 76 -7.73 1.17 8.88
C VAL A 76 -8.79 0.49 8.01
N LEU A 77 -8.56 -0.78 7.70
CA LEU A 77 -9.40 -1.53 6.78
C LEU A 77 -10.14 -2.65 7.51
N THR A 78 -11.36 -2.96 7.05
CA THR A 78 -12.16 -4.09 7.53
C THR A 78 -12.43 -5.07 6.38
N PHE A 79 -12.30 -6.37 6.67
CA PHE A 79 -12.36 -7.46 5.70
C PHE A 79 -13.59 -8.37 5.87
N PRO A 80 -14.26 -8.80 4.77
CA PRO A 80 -13.95 -8.49 3.37
C PRO A 80 -14.07 -7.00 3.04
N HIS A 81 -13.11 -6.48 2.27
CA HIS A 81 -13.07 -5.07 1.89
C HIS A 81 -13.74 -4.90 0.53
N ALA A 82 -14.77 -4.07 0.47
CA ALA A 82 -15.46 -3.76 -0.78
C ALA A 82 -14.62 -2.79 -1.62
N ILE A 83 -14.26 -3.19 -2.83
CA ILE A 83 -13.68 -2.31 -3.83
C ILE A 83 -14.83 -1.78 -4.69
N LEU A 84 -14.93 -0.46 -4.78
CA LEU A 84 -15.87 0.24 -5.65
C LEU A 84 -15.09 0.72 -6.87
N PRO A 85 -14.98 -0.08 -7.95
CA PRO A 85 -14.43 0.43 -9.20
C PRO A 85 -15.31 1.57 -9.71
N GLU A 86 -14.70 2.61 -10.28
CA GLU A 86 -15.38 3.82 -10.76
C GLU A 86 -16.56 3.56 -11.72
N TYR A 87 -16.64 2.37 -12.32
CA TYR A 87 -17.59 2.08 -13.41
C TYR A 87 -18.41 0.78 -13.30
N GLU A 88 -18.22 -0.10 -12.29
CA GLU A 88 -18.89 -1.42 -12.27
C GLU A 88 -19.21 -1.97 -10.85
N ALA A 89 -19.86 -3.14 -10.82
CA ALA A 89 -20.28 -3.85 -9.62
C ALA A 89 -19.16 -3.97 -8.58
N SER A 90 -19.50 -3.67 -7.31
CA SER A 90 -18.58 -3.83 -6.20
C SER A 90 -18.17 -5.30 -6.06
N PHE A 91 -16.89 -5.56 -5.93
CA PHE A 91 -16.39 -6.88 -5.52
C PHE A 91 -15.63 -6.76 -4.21
N ALA A 92 -15.55 -7.87 -3.48
CA ALA A 92 -14.87 -7.93 -2.20
C ALA A 92 -13.49 -8.58 -2.37
N VAL A 93 -12.51 -8.08 -1.61
CA VAL A 93 -11.21 -8.73 -1.44
C VAL A 93 -11.02 -9.14 0.01
N ASP A 94 -10.41 -10.31 0.22
CA ASP A 94 -10.19 -10.89 1.55
C ASP A 94 -8.72 -10.76 2.02
N ALA A 95 -7.85 -10.25 1.15
CA ALA A 95 -6.43 -10.09 1.41
C ALA A 95 -5.97 -8.67 1.14
N VAL A 96 -4.91 -8.29 1.85
CA VAL A 96 -4.26 -6.99 1.73
C VAL A 96 -2.76 -7.17 1.82
N GLY A 97 -2.01 -6.28 1.21
CA GLY A 97 -0.57 -6.39 1.18
C GLY A 97 0.08 -5.13 0.70
N THR A 98 1.40 -5.19 0.63
CA THR A 98 2.24 -4.14 0.08
C THR A 98 3.58 -4.73 -0.31
N HIS A 99 4.26 -4.12 -1.28
CA HIS A 99 5.53 -4.61 -1.82
C HIS A 99 6.41 -3.48 -2.35
N GLY A 100 7.66 -3.82 -2.68
CA GLY A 100 8.64 -2.86 -3.16
C GLY A 100 9.33 -2.05 -2.06
N CYS A 101 9.28 -2.52 -0.82
CA CYS A 101 9.90 -1.87 0.33
C CYS A 101 11.43 -1.89 0.22
N ARG A 102 12.06 -0.72 0.34
CA ARG A 102 13.53 -0.58 0.39
C ARG A 102 13.93 0.19 1.65
N THR A 103 13.79 1.51 1.61
CA THR A 103 14.08 2.45 2.71
C THR A 103 12.84 2.91 3.47
N CYS A 104 11.67 2.68 2.88
CA CYS A 104 10.35 2.84 3.48
C CYS A 104 10.01 1.70 4.47
N VAL A 105 8.82 1.75 5.07
CA VAL A 105 8.35 0.75 6.04
C VAL A 105 6.97 0.24 5.69
N CYS A 106 6.85 -1.06 5.47
CA CYS A 106 5.58 -1.75 5.36
C CYS A 106 5.14 -2.24 6.75
N VAL A 107 3.92 -1.90 7.16
CA VAL A 107 3.35 -2.30 8.46
C VAL A 107 1.98 -2.91 8.28
N TYR A 108 1.73 -4.00 9.00
CA TYR A 108 0.39 -4.52 9.29
C TYR A 108 0.24 -4.72 10.79
N TYR A 109 -0.87 -4.26 11.36
CA TYR A 109 -1.21 -4.44 12.75
C TYR A 109 -2.71 -4.80 12.88
N PRO A 110 -3.07 -5.99 13.40
CA PRO A 110 -4.47 -6.35 13.56
C PRO A 110 -5.13 -5.54 14.69
N LEU A 111 -6.34 -5.07 14.43
CA LEU A 111 -7.18 -4.34 15.39
C LEU A 111 -8.38 -5.19 15.86
N SER A 112 -8.75 -6.20 15.09
CA SER A 112 -9.69 -7.28 15.42
C SER A 112 -9.42 -8.48 14.50
N ASP A 113 -10.30 -9.49 14.49
CA ASP A 113 -10.24 -10.62 13.55
C ASP A 113 -10.49 -10.22 12.09
N ARG A 114 -11.02 -9.02 11.85
CA ARG A 114 -11.37 -8.53 10.50
C ARG A 114 -10.87 -7.13 10.21
N THR A 115 -10.46 -6.38 11.23
CA THR A 115 -10.01 -5.00 11.09
C THR A 115 -8.52 -4.93 11.33
N CYS A 116 -7.79 -4.19 10.52
CA CYS A 116 -6.36 -3.99 10.67
C CYS A 116 -5.96 -2.56 10.29
N PHE A 117 -4.87 -2.09 10.87
CA PHE A 117 -4.10 -0.99 10.33
C PHE A 117 -3.05 -1.54 9.37
N ILE A 118 -2.95 -0.96 8.17
CA ILE A 118 -1.91 -1.29 7.21
C ILE A 118 -1.41 -0.02 6.54
N ALA A 119 -0.09 0.10 6.37
CA ALA A 119 0.52 1.22 5.68
C ALA A 119 1.83 0.84 5.01
N HIS A 120 2.18 1.57 3.96
CA HIS A 120 3.49 1.60 3.36
C HIS A 120 4.04 3.02 3.56
N ILE A 121 4.65 3.23 4.73
CA ILE A 121 5.10 4.53 5.21
C ILE A 121 6.41 4.89 4.53
N ASP A 122 6.45 6.08 3.95
CA ASP A 122 7.63 6.63 3.29
C ASP A 122 8.11 7.88 4.02
N ALA A 123 9.42 8.07 4.11
CA ALA A 123 10.01 9.21 4.79
C ALA A 123 11.35 9.59 4.12
N HIS A 124 11.49 10.87 3.76
CA HIS A 124 12.69 11.37 3.07
C HIS A 124 12.90 12.89 3.24
N MET A 125 14.14 13.32 3.05
CA MET A 125 14.68 14.64 3.34
C MET A 125 14.41 15.65 2.22
N GLY A 126 13.15 15.74 1.80
CA GLY A 126 12.70 16.62 0.72
C GLY A 126 12.57 15.92 -0.63
N PHE A 127 12.23 16.68 -1.66
CA PHE A 127 12.20 16.19 -3.03
C PHE A 127 13.55 16.44 -3.69
N SER A 128 14.10 15.44 -4.37
CA SER A 128 15.19 15.70 -5.32
C SER A 128 14.58 16.46 -6.50
N LEU A 129 14.53 17.79 -6.40
CA LEU A 129 14.01 18.67 -7.46
C LEU A 129 15.03 18.73 -8.61
N GLY A 130 15.15 17.65 -9.38
CA GLY A 130 15.88 17.59 -10.64
C GLY A 130 17.35 17.16 -10.57
N GLY A 131 17.83 16.68 -9.43
CA GLY A 131 19.11 15.96 -9.32
C GLY A 131 18.91 14.45 -9.21
N PRO A 132 19.92 13.61 -9.54
CA PRO A 132 19.84 12.18 -9.24
C PRO A 132 19.48 12.02 -7.76
N ALA A 133 18.52 11.16 -7.46
CA ALA A 133 18.15 10.89 -6.08
C ALA A 133 19.39 10.32 -5.39
N THR A 134 20.00 11.07 -4.47
CA THR A 134 21.11 10.55 -3.69
C THR A 134 20.54 9.77 -2.52
N THR A 135 21.16 8.63 -2.18
CA THR A 135 20.84 7.86 -0.96
C THR A 135 20.74 8.72 0.32
N ASP A 136 21.39 9.87 0.35
CA ASP A 136 21.34 10.84 1.44
C ASP A 136 19.93 11.36 1.76
N VAL A 137 18.99 11.37 0.79
CA VAL A 137 17.61 11.80 1.07
C VAL A 137 16.89 10.86 2.04
N PHE A 138 17.40 9.64 2.23
CA PHE A 138 16.87 8.66 3.16
C PHE A 138 17.66 8.59 4.47
N VAL A 139 18.53 9.55 4.75
CA VAL A 139 19.28 9.62 6.01
C VAL A 139 18.98 10.94 6.71
N CYS A 140 18.59 10.90 7.98
CA CYS A 140 18.41 12.11 8.77
C CYS A 140 19.73 12.86 8.91
N GLU A 141 19.71 14.18 8.74
CA GLU A 141 20.89 15.05 8.89
C GLU A 141 21.49 14.99 10.30
N ASP A 142 20.63 14.90 11.32
CA ASP A 142 21.01 14.90 12.72
C ASP A 142 19.99 14.14 13.60
N GLU A 143 20.32 13.98 14.87
CA GLU A 143 19.49 13.30 15.87
C GLU A 143 18.17 14.06 16.14
N ALA A 144 18.16 15.39 16.06
CA ALA A 144 16.96 16.19 16.27
C ALA A 144 15.92 15.93 15.17
N ALA A 145 16.37 15.83 13.91
CA ALA A 145 15.55 15.45 12.76
C ALA A 145 14.97 14.04 12.94
N ALA A 146 15.76 13.10 13.43
CA ALA A 146 15.33 11.73 13.69
C ALA A 146 14.27 11.65 14.80
N ILE A 147 14.48 12.34 15.92
CA ILE A 147 13.50 12.43 17.02
C ILE A 147 12.20 13.07 16.50
N SER A 148 12.32 14.18 15.76
CA SER A 148 11.16 14.87 15.18
C SER A 148 10.37 13.97 14.21
N LEU A 149 11.04 13.15 13.40
CA LEU A 149 10.39 12.16 12.53
C LEU A 149 9.58 11.16 13.36
N LYS A 150 10.18 10.60 14.41
CA LYS A 150 9.51 9.63 15.29
C LYS A 150 8.25 10.22 15.92
N GLU A 151 8.33 11.42 16.47
CA GLU A 151 7.17 12.10 17.05
C GLU A 151 6.10 12.39 15.99
N LYS A 152 6.49 12.76 14.77
CA LYS A 152 5.55 12.98 13.66
C LYS A 152 4.78 11.70 13.29
N VAL A 153 5.48 10.56 13.21
CA VAL A 153 4.89 9.24 12.96
C VAL A 153 3.93 8.86 14.08
N LYS A 154 4.35 8.98 15.34
CA LYS A 154 3.50 8.70 16.51
C LYS A 154 2.24 9.56 16.54
N ALA A 155 2.35 10.85 16.21
CA ALA A 155 1.21 11.75 16.13
C ALA A 155 0.21 11.35 15.02
N LYS A 156 0.70 10.94 13.83
CA LYS A 156 -0.16 10.43 12.75
C LYS A 156 -0.86 9.14 13.17
N LEU A 157 -0.12 8.18 13.76
CA LEU A 157 -0.68 6.93 14.29
C LEU A 157 -1.76 7.18 15.35
N THR A 158 -1.53 8.11 16.28
CA THR A 158 -2.50 8.49 17.32
C THR A 158 -3.82 8.97 16.71
N ASN A 159 -3.74 9.76 15.64
CA ASN A 159 -4.92 10.27 14.96
C ASN A 159 -5.63 9.18 14.14
N THR A 160 -4.88 8.38 13.39
CA THR A 160 -5.44 7.30 12.55
C THR A 160 -6.06 6.18 13.38
N LEU A 161 -5.50 5.86 14.54
CA LEU A 161 -5.91 4.72 15.38
C LEU A 161 -6.81 5.13 16.55
N ARG A 162 -7.35 6.36 16.51
CA ARG A 162 -8.31 6.85 17.49
C ARG A 162 -9.54 5.95 17.52
N GLY A 163 -9.93 5.49 18.72
CA GLY A 163 -11.05 4.57 18.92
C GLY A 163 -10.66 3.08 18.88
N HIS A 164 -9.38 2.76 18.63
CA HIS A 164 -8.85 1.40 18.65
C HIS A 164 -7.89 1.13 19.82
N GLU A 165 -7.91 1.95 20.87
CA GLU A 165 -6.93 1.93 21.96
C GLU A 165 -6.89 0.58 22.68
N ALA A 166 -8.04 -0.08 22.84
CA ALA A 166 -8.11 -1.42 23.43
C ALA A 166 -7.33 -2.47 22.61
N ALA A 167 -7.37 -2.36 21.28
CA ALA A 167 -6.65 -3.26 20.39
C ALA A 167 -5.13 -3.04 20.42
N LEU A 168 -4.68 -1.81 20.69
CA LEU A 168 -3.26 -1.48 20.86
C LEU A 168 -2.67 -2.08 22.15
N GLN A 169 -3.52 -2.41 23.13
CA GLN A 169 -3.12 -3.08 24.37
C GLN A 169 -3.20 -4.61 24.29
N ASN A 170 -3.69 -5.17 23.18
CA ASN A 170 -3.89 -6.61 23.04
C ASN A 170 -2.59 -7.32 22.62
N GLN A 171 -2.06 -8.16 23.51
CA GLN A 171 -0.83 -8.93 23.27
C GLN A 171 -0.94 -9.91 22.08
N VAL A 172 -2.11 -10.48 21.82
CA VAL A 172 -2.35 -11.38 20.68
C VAL A 172 -2.28 -10.60 19.36
N HIS A 173 -2.68 -9.33 19.35
CA HIS A 173 -2.54 -8.50 18.16
C HIS A 173 -1.08 -8.13 17.91
N ARG A 174 -0.35 -7.76 18.96
CA ARG A 174 1.09 -7.44 18.88
C ARG A 174 1.93 -8.60 18.32
N SER A 175 1.64 -9.84 18.73
CA SER A 175 2.37 -11.02 18.25
C SER A 175 2.10 -11.36 16.77
N LYS A 176 1.07 -10.77 16.17
CA LYS A 176 0.70 -10.93 14.76
C LYS A 176 1.08 -9.72 13.90
N ALA A 177 1.70 -8.69 14.49
CA ALA A 177 2.13 -7.52 13.75
C ALA A 177 3.25 -7.89 12.76
N ILE A 178 3.26 -7.22 11.61
CA ILE A 178 4.28 -7.37 10.57
C ILE A 178 4.92 -6.01 10.35
N LEU A 179 6.25 -5.98 10.40
CA LEU A 179 7.07 -4.81 10.05
C LEU A 179 8.17 -5.23 9.08
N ILE A 180 8.24 -4.57 7.93
CA ILE A 180 9.27 -4.80 6.90
C ILE A 180 9.92 -3.47 6.55
N CYS A 181 11.24 -3.40 6.74
CA CYS A 181 12.11 -2.30 6.33
C CYS A 181 13.49 -2.92 6.06
N PRO A 182 13.79 -3.33 4.82
CA PRO A 182 15.00 -4.11 4.56
C PRO A 182 16.27 -3.25 4.51
N CYS A 183 16.18 -1.95 4.25
CA CYS A 183 17.31 -1.00 4.28
C CYS A 183 17.23 -0.06 5.49
N GLN A 184 17.56 -0.57 6.68
CA GLN A 184 17.61 0.24 7.92
C GLN A 184 18.90 1.05 8.08
N ASN A 185 19.93 0.78 7.25
CA ASN A 185 21.19 1.54 7.27
C ASN A 185 21.62 1.84 5.84
N ILE A 186 22.08 3.07 5.63
CA ILE A 186 22.60 3.58 4.37
C ILE A 186 23.96 4.20 4.67
N SER A 187 25.00 3.66 4.06
CA SER A 187 26.39 4.09 4.22
C SER A 187 26.81 4.17 5.68
N GLY A 188 26.38 3.18 6.48
CA GLY A 188 26.67 3.07 7.91
C GLY A 188 25.86 3.99 8.83
N ARG A 189 24.91 4.78 8.30
CA ARG A 189 24.00 5.62 9.07
C ARG A 189 22.58 5.05 9.07
N PRO A 190 21.81 5.18 10.17
CA PRO A 190 20.40 4.76 10.16
C PRO A 190 19.59 5.51 9.11
N SER A 191 18.78 4.78 8.35
CA SER A 191 17.86 5.38 7.38
C SER A 191 16.65 6.00 8.08
N THR A 192 15.90 6.85 7.38
CA THR A 192 14.58 7.34 7.80
C THR A 192 13.64 6.19 8.14
N GLY A 193 13.67 5.10 7.36
CA GLY A 193 12.93 3.87 7.64
C GLY A 193 13.25 3.24 8.99
N ALA A 194 14.51 3.24 9.43
CA ALA A 194 14.88 2.74 10.75
C ALA A 194 14.21 3.52 11.89
N TYR A 195 14.13 4.84 11.76
CA TYR A 195 13.43 5.69 12.73
C TYR A 195 11.91 5.53 12.67
N VAL A 196 11.33 5.27 11.48
CA VAL A 196 9.91 4.92 11.35
C VAL A 196 9.61 3.58 12.04
N VAL A 197 10.48 2.57 11.90
CA VAL A 197 10.39 1.29 12.63
C VAL A 197 10.45 1.54 14.14
N ASP A 198 11.37 2.38 14.62
CA ASP A 198 11.45 2.72 16.05
C ASP A 198 10.16 3.35 16.56
N ALA A 199 9.61 4.31 15.81
CA ALA A 199 8.34 4.96 16.17
C ALA A 199 7.17 3.97 16.24
N LEU A 200 7.09 3.03 15.28
CA LEU A 200 6.07 1.98 15.26
C LEU A 200 6.23 1.02 16.44
N CYS A 201 7.46 0.56 16.72
CA CYS A 201 7.72 -0.32 17.85
C CYS A 201 7.41 0.35 19.20
N GLU A 202 7.78 1.62 19.38
CA GLU A 202 7.44 2.41 20.57
C GLU A 202 5.93 2.57 20.73
N PHE A 203 5.24 3.00 19.67
CA PHE A 203 3.81 3.31 19.71
C PHE A 203 2.94 2.06 19.91
N LEU A 204 3.27 0.96 19.23
CA LEU A 204 2.52 -0.30 19.26
C LEU A 204 3.02 -1.25 20.35
N HIS A 205 4.01 -0.83 21.14
CA HIS A 205 4.69 -1.64 22.17
C HIS A 205 5.18 -2.99 21.65
N LEU A 206 5.81 -2.98 20.48
CA LEU A 206 6.39 -4.17 19.85
C LEU A 206 7.81 -4.37 20.37
N ASP A 207 8.17 -5.62 20.63
CA ASP A 207 9.54 -5.97 20.96
C ASP A 207 10.38 -5.95 19.68
N LYS A 208 11.18 -4.89 19.52
CA LYS A 208 12.05 -4.70 18.35
C LYS A 208 13.06 -5.85 18.16
N VAL A 209 13.48 -6.51 19.24
CA VAL A 209 14.43 -7.65 19.17
C VAL A 209 13.72 -8.91 18.70
N ALA A 210 12.49 -9.15 19.20
CA ALA A 210 11.68 -10.27 18.76
C ALA A 210 11.11 -10.09 17.35
N MET A 211 10.92 -8.83 16.92
CA MET A 211 10.57 -8.48 15.54
C MET A 211 11.78 -8.66 14.64
N GLN A 212 12.06 -9.91 14.29
CA GLN A 212 12.87 -10.21 13.13
C GLN A 212 12.15 -9.64 11.92
N THR A 213 12.62 -8.50 11.42
CA THR A 213 12.22 -8.02 10.09
C THR A 213 12.48 -9.17 9.15
N GLN A 214 11.42 -9.71 8.55
CA GLN A 214 11.57 -10.78 7.58
C GLN A 214 12.43 -10.24 6.45
N ASP A 215 13.35 -11.08 5.95
CA ASP A 215 14.16 -10.81 4.76
C ASP A 215 13.24 -10.79 3.53
N ALA A 216 12.54 -9.67 3.38
CA ALA A 216 11.44 -9.46 2.46
C ALA A 216 11.35 -7.98 2.08
N HIS A 217 10.72 -7.70 0.94
CA HIS A 217 10.40 -6.35 0.47
C HIS A 217 8.89 -6.08 0.52
N GLY A 218 8.10 -7.03 1.06
CA GLY A 218 6.66 -6.91 1.11
C GLY A 218 5.98 -8.13 1.73
N PHE A 219 4.67 -8.03 1.87
CA PHE A 219 3.83 -9.14 2.31
C PHE A 219 2.42 -9.04 1.71
N ILE A 220 1.74 -10.17 1.66
CA ILE A 220 0.29 -10.29 1.42
C ILE A 220 -0.28 -11.12 2.56
N ILE A 221 -1.32 -10.63 3.21
CA ILE A 221 -1.99 -11.30 4.33
C ILE A 221 -3.49 -11.38 4.09
N ASN A 222 -4.10 -12.50 4.47
CA ASN A 222 -5.54 -12.60 4.66
C ASN A 222 -5.85 -12.36 6.16
N PRO A 223 -6.49 -11.23 6.55
CA PRO A 223 -6.73 -10.93 7.96
C PRO A 223 -7.64 -11.93 8.68
N VAL A 224 -8.52 -12.62 7.94
CA VAL A 224 -9.48 -13.59 8.48
C VAL A 224 -8.79 -14.93 8.78
N THR A 225 -7.94 -15.43 7.87
CA THR A 225 -7.26 -16.71 8.07
C THR A 225 -5.92 -16.57 8.79
N GLY A 226 -5.31 -15.39 8.73
CA GLY A 226 -3.94 -15.14 9.21
C GLY A 226 -2.86 -15.68 8.27
N ASP A 227 -3.22 -16.14 7.07
CA ASP A 227 -2.24 -16.63 6.10
C ASP A 227 -1.39 -15.48 5.57
N VAL A 228 -0.07 -15.58 5.75
CA VAL A 228 0.89 -14.56 5.29
C VAL A 228 1.79 -15.12 4.19
N ARG A 229 1.97 -14.33 3.14
CA ARG A 229 2.98 -14.52 2.10
C ARG A 229 3.97 -13.37 2.17
N TYR A 230 5.19 -13.64 2.61
CA TYR A 230 6.29 -12.68 2.47
C TYR A 230 6.83 -12.72 1.04
N LEU A 231 7.06 -11.54 0.48
CA LEU A 231 7.64 -11.35 -0.85
C LEU A 231 9.12 -11.09 -0.68
N ARG A 232 9.95 -12.02 -1.19
CA ARG A 232 11.39 -12.03 -0.95
C ARG A 232 12.16 -11.47 -2.14
N TRP A 233 13.45 -11.26 -1.92
CA TRP A 233 14.40 -11.05 -2.99
C TRP A 233 14.68 -12.40 -3.65
N ASP A 234 14.58 -12.50 -4.98
CA ASP A 234 14.81 -13.74 -5.74
C ASP A 234 16.22 -13.84 -6.36
N TRP A 235 17.17 -13.06 -5.82
CA TRP A 235 18.53 -13.00 -6.33
C TRP A 235 19.50 -13.92 -5.59
N ASN A 236 20.12 -14.90 -6.27
CA ASN A 236 21.42 -15.52 -5.95
C ASN A 236 21.79 -15.76 -4.45
N GLY A 237 20.80 -15.97 -3.56
CA GLY A 237 21.02 -16.09 -2.12
C GLY A 237 21.14 -14.77 -1.34
N ASN A 238 21.01 -13.60 -1.98
CA ASN A 238 20.90 -12.31 -1.30
C ASN A 238 19.53 -12.17 -0.65
N THR A 239 19.50 -11.72 0.60
CA THR A 239 18.27 -11.61 1.39
C THR A 239 17.80 -10.18 1.63
N LYS A 240 18.55 -9.19 1.14
CA LYS A 240 18.31 -7.76 1.34
C LYS A 240 18.80 -6.93 0.13
N PRO A 241 18.25 -5.72 -0.09
CA PRO A 241 18.75 -4.81 -1.10
C PRO A 241 20.16 -4.33 -0.73
N SER A 242 20.97 -4.09 -1.74
CA SER A 242 22.19 -3.31 -1.68
C SER A 242 21.89 -1.81 -1.65
N GLU A 243 22.85 -0.98 -1.24
CA GLU A 243 22.68 0.49 -1.28
C GLU A 243 22.43 1.01 -2.70
N ARG A 244 22.95 0.34 -3.73
CA ARG A 244 22.69 0.69 -5.13
C ARG A 244 21.22 0.52 -5.52
N ASP A 245 20.51 -0.36 -4.82
CA ASP A 245 19.09 -0.56 -5.07
C ASP A 245 18.26 0.59 -4.45
N VAL A 246 18.84 1.50 -3.67
CA VAL A 246 18.10 2.64 -3.11
C VAL A 246 17.98 3.78 -4.12
N ASP A 247 18.96 3.92 -5.02
CA ASP A 247 19.03 4.98 -6.04
C ASP A 247 18.16 4.56 -7.24
N GLY A 248 16.86 4.87 -7.17
CA GLY A 248 15.80 4.42 -8.08
C GLY A 248 15.88 4.83 -9.56
N ASP A 249 17.06 5.20 -10.06
CA ASP A 249 17.29 5.64 -11.44
C ASP A 249 17.50 4.44 -12.39
N ASP A 250 17.94 3.30 -11.87
CA ASP A 250 18.07 2.06 -12.62
C ASP A 250 16.99 1.07 -12.20
N PHE A 251 15.72 1.32 -12.56
CA PHE A 251 14.70 0.25 -12.68
C PHE A 251 15.12 -0.73 -13.77
N ASP A 252 16.21 -1.44 -13.51
CA ASP A 252 16.65 -2.57 -14.30
C ASP A 252 15.49 -3.57 -14.30
N GLU A 253 14.99 -3.95 -15.48
CA GLU A 253 13.97 -4.99 -15.64
C GLU A 253 14.42 -6.32 -15.02
N ASN A 254 15.71 -6.45 -14.70
CA ASN A 254 16.29 -7.54 -13.94
C ASN A 254 16.16 -7.41 -12.41
N PHE A 255 15.39 -6.44 -11.88
CA PHE A 255 15.24 -6.31 -10.44
C PHE A 255 14.63 -7.58 -9.82
N PRO A 256 15.38 -8.28 -8.96
CA PRO A 256 15.04 -9.62 -8.51
C PRO A 256 14.12 -9.58 -7.28
N GLU A 257 12.95 -8.99 -7.46
CA GLU A 257 11.90 -8.90 -6.43
C GLU A 257 10.77 -9.87 -6.77
N GLU A 258 10.40 -10.73 -5.82
CA GLU A 258 9.27 -11.61 -5.99
C GLU A 258 7.97 -10.81 -6.10
N ARG A 259 7.42 -10.75 -7.31
CA ARG A 259 6.13 -10.09 -7.54
C ARG A 259 4.98 -10.95 -7.05
N PRO A 260 3.87 -10.34 -6.58
CA PRO A 260 2.63 -11.04 -6.24
C PRO A 260 2.18 -12.03 -7.33
N GLY A 261 2.36 -11.64 -8.60
CA GLY A 261 2.05 -12.45 -9.77
C GLY A 261 2.70 -13.84 -9.75
N LYS A 262 3.93 -13.99 -9.25
CA LYS A 262 4.65 -15.29 -9.11
C LYS A 262 3.83 -16.33 -8.34
N TYR A 263 3.00 -15.86 -7.40
CA TYR A 263 2.21 -16.67 -6.49
C TYR A 263 0.72 -16.76 -6.88
N GLY A 264 0.37 -16.31 -8.09
CA GLY A 264 -1.01 -16.30 -8.58
C GLY A 264 -1.89 -15.23 -7.95
N TRP A 265 -1.29 -14.19 -7.35
CA TRP A 265 -2.02 -13.02 -6.85
C TRP A 265 -2.18 -11.97 -7.94
N THR A 266 -3.35 -11.37 -8.01
CA THR A 266 -3.68 -10.19 -8.81
C THR A 266 -3.88 -9.01 -7.87
N GLU A 267 -3.17 -7.92 -8.13
CA GLU A 267 -3.18 -6.72 -7.30
C GLU A 267 -4.28 -5.75 -7.71
N PHE A 268 -4.89 -5.11 -6.71
CA PHE A 268 -5.73 -3.93 -6.88
C PHE A 268 -5.18 -2.81 -6.02
N ASP A 269 -4.79 -1.70 -6.63
CA ASP A 269 -4.23 -0.59 -5.89
C ASP A 269 -5.29 0.12 -5.05
N HIS A 270 -4.94 0.36 -3.79
CA HIS A 270 -5.72 1.19 -2.90
C HIS A 270 -5.55 2.66 -3.28
N THR A 271 -6.64 3.30 -3.70
CA THR A 271 -6.63 4.64 -4.32
C THR A 271 -6.78 5.79 -3.33
N ASN A 272 -6.44 5.58 -2.05
CA ASN A 272 -6.46 6.67 -1.09
C ASN A 272 -5.34 7.69 -1.39
N GLU A 273 -5.39 8.82 -0.71
CA GLU A 273 -4.38 9.87 -0.83
C GLU A 273 -3.02 9.43 -0.20
N ARG A 274 -1.89 9.94 -0.73
CA ARG A 274 -0.51 9.66 -0.26
C ARG A 274 -0.18 10.28 1.11
N GLU A 275 -1.06 10.14 2.08
CA GLU A 275 -0.94 10.80 3.40
C GLU A 275 0.16 10.23 4.31
N TRP A 276 0.76 9.10 3.93
CA TRP A 276 1.82 8.41 4.67
C TRP A 276 3.22 8.63 4.06
N THR A 277 3.40 9.68 3.26
CA THR A 277 4.71 10.17 2.86
C THR A 277 5.13 11.35 3.73
N ALA A 278 6.14 11.17 4.58
CA ALA A 278 6.74 12.23 5.37
C ALA A 278 7.89 12.88 4.58
N LEU A 279 7.82 14.20 4.44
CA LEU A 279 8.82 15.03 3.77
C LEU A 279 9.42 15.99 4.78
N ARG A 280 10.75 16.06 4.85
CA ARG A 280 11.39 17.14 5.58
C ARG A 280 11.48 18.37 4.68
N SER A 281 10.87 19.47 5.12
CA SER A 281 10.86 20.75 4.41
C SER A 281 11.11 21.87 5.41
N ARG A 282 12.10 22.72 5.11
CA ARG A 282 12.46 23.89 5.95
C ARG A 282 12.71 23.52 7.43
N GLY A 283 13.36 22.37 7.66
CA GLY A 283 13.69 21.87 8.99
C GLY A 283 12.59 21.07 9.69
N GLU A 284 11.37 21.02 9.15
CA GLU A 284 10.22 20.35 9.77
C GLU A 284 9.74 19.15 8.95
N TRP A 285 9.23 18.12 9.62
CA TRP A 285 8.53 17.02 8.96
C TRP A 285 7.08 17.37 8.68
N VAL A 286 6.68 17.26 7.42
CA VAL A 286 5.30 17.44 6.95
C VAL A 286 4.84 16.17 6.25
N TRP A 287 3.57 15.81 6.44
CA TRP A 287 2.95 14.76 5.62
C TRP A 287 2.64 15.37 4.26
N ALA A 288 2.91 14.62 3.18
CA ALA A 288 2.57 15.03 1.84
C ALA A 288 1.07 15.33 1.77
N ASP A 289 0.75 16.55 1.36
CA ASP A 289 -0.62 16.98 1.11
C ASP A 289 -0.89 16.69 -0.38
N PRO A 290 -1.75 15.71 -0.70
CA PRO A 290 -2.04 15.27 -2.07
C PRO A 290 -2.58 16.42 -2.93
N MET A 291 -3.23 17.42 -2.31
CA MET A 291 -3.81 18.57 -3.01
C MET A 291 -2.79 19.68 -3.25
N LYS A 292 -1.69 19.75 -2.50
CA LYS A 292 -0.65 20.79 -2.65
C LYS A 292 0.56 20.36 -3.46
N ALA A 293 0.74 19.05 -3.68
CA ALA A 293 1.82 18.52 -4.52
C ALA A 293 1.71 18.95 -6.01
N ILE A 294 0.57 19.52 -6.43
CA ILE A 294 0.30 19.99 -7.80
C ILE A 294 0.32 21.53 -7.92
N GLY A 295 0.94 22.25 -6.96
CA GLY A 295 1.21 23.67 -7.15
C GLY A 295 2.22 23.88 -8.30
N PRO A 296 2.07 24.90 -9.16
CA PRO A 296 3.07 25.20 -10.18
C PRO A 296 4.40 25.46 -9.47
N VAL A 297 5.36 24.59 -9.72
CA VAL A 297 6.74 24.76 -9.27
C VAL A 297 7.21 26.05 -9.90
N GLY A 298 7.32 27.11 -9.10
CA GLY A 298 7.85 28.39 -9.55
C GLY A 298 9.30 28.19 -9.98
N LEU A 299 9.50 28.14 -11.30
CA LEU A 299 10.79 28.33 -11.96
C LEU A 299 11.18 29.81 -11.92
#